data_AF-A0A179BNM7-F1
#
_entry.id   AF-A0A179BNM7-F1
#
_cell.length_a   1.000
_cell.length_b   1.000
_cell.length_c   1.000
_cell.angle_alpha   90.00
_cell.angle_beta   90.00
_cell.angle_gamma   90.00
#
_symmetry.space_group_name_H-M   'P 1'
#
loop_
_entity.id
_entity.type
_entity.pdbx_description
1 polymer ?
#
loop_
_entity_poly.entity_id
_entity_poly.type
_entity_poly.pdbx_seq_one_letter_code
_entity_poly.pdbx_strand_id
1 'polypeptide(L)' 'MTKEQLLADQASRRDATINNLFLEFVDDGLTREELQENIKRRPQVWGRFARFLEQLPSKYDKKSKTA' A
#
# COMPACT_ATOMS: atom_id res chain seq x y z
N MET A 1 -23.30 17.82 13.46
CA MET A 1 -21.94 17.30 13.23
C MET A 1 -20.97 18.43 13.49
N THR A 2 -20.03 18.26 14.43
CA THR A 2 -19.03 19.31 14.72
C THR A 2 -17.91 19.31 13.68
N LYS A 3 -17.14 20.40 13.57
CA LYS A 3 -15.99 20.49 12.67
C LYS A 3 -14.98 19.36 12.91
N GLU A 4 -14.78 18.98 14.17
CA GLU A 4 -13.91 17.86 14.56
C GLU A 4 -14.43 16.51 14.04
N GLN A 5 -15.74 16.26 14.15
CA GLN A 5 -16.35 15.03 13.62
C GLN A 5 -16.24 14.93 12.09
N LEU A 6 -16.40 16.05 11.39
CA LEU A 6 -16.25 16.08 9.92
C LEU A 6 -14.81 15.76 9.49
N LEU A 7 -13.81 16.32 10.17
CA LEU A 7 -12.40 16.07 9.87
C LEU A 7 -12.01 14.62 10.15
N ALA A 8 -12.51 14.04 11.25
CA ALA A 8 -12.30 12.63 11.57
C ALA A 8 -12.92 11.71 10.51
N ASP A 9 -14.16 11.97 10.08
CA ASP A 9 -14.83 11.20 9.02
C ASP A 9 -14.06 11.27 7.68
N GLN A 10 -13.58 12.46 7.31
CA GLN A 10 -12.75 12.64 6.11
C GLN A 10 -11.43 11.86 6.17
N ALA A 11 -10.77 11.86 7.33
CA ALA A 11 -9.54 11.09 7.54
C ALA A 11 -9.81 9.58 7.42
N SER A 12 -10.87 9.08 8.06
CA SER A 12 -11.26 7.67 7.97
C SER A 12 -11.57 7.23 6.53
N ARG A 13 -12.28 8.06 5.75
CA ARG A 13 -12.54 7.77 4.33
C ARG A 13 -11.25 7.70 3.52
N ARG A 14 -10.35 8.65 3.72
CA ARG A 14 -9.04 8.68 3.06
C ARG A 14 -8.22 7.43 3.39
N ASP A 15 -8.26 6.98 4.63
CA ASP A 15 -7.57 5.77 5.05
C ASP A 15 -8.15 4.52 4.39
N ALA A 16 -9.48 4.41 4.31
CA ALA A 16 -10.15 3.33 3.59
C ALA A 16 -9.76 3.32 2.10
N THR A 17 -9.75 4.48 1.45
CA THR A 17 -9.33 4.59 0.04
C THR A 17 -7.89 4.10 -0.18
N ILE A 18 -6.94 4.53 0.66
CA ILE A 18 -5.54 4.13 0.53
C ILE A 18 -5.37 2.62 0.82
N ASN A 19 -6.16 2.05 1.74
CA ASN A 19 -6.16 0.60 1.99
C ASN A 19 -6.66 -0.19 0.78
N ASN A 20 -7.77 0.23 0.17
CA ASN A 20 -8.29 -0.42 -1.02
C ASN A 20 -7.29 -0.35 -2.17
N LEU A 21 -6.68 0.81 -2.40
CA LEU A 21 -5.65 0.96 -3.44
C LEU A 21 -4.44 0.04 -3.19
N PHE A 22 -4.02 -0.12 -1.93
CA PHE A 22 -2.96 -1.06 -1.59
C PHE A 22 -3.37 -2.51 -1.94
N LEU A 23 -4.59 -2.92 -1.62
CA LEU A 23 -5.09 -4.26 -1.94
C LEU A 23 -5.19 -4.49 -3.45
N GLU A 24 -5.68 -3.50 -4.21
CA GLU A 24 -5.70 -3.55 -5.68
C GLU A 24 -4.29 -3.74 -6.25
N PHE A 25 -3.30 -3.00 -5.75
CA PHE A 25 -1.92 -3.19 -6.19
C PHE A 25 -1.40 -4.58 -5.85
N VAL A 26 -1.71 -5.11 -4.67
CA VAL A 26 -1.32 -6.47 -4.29
C VAL A 26 -1.94 -7.51 -5.23
N ASP A 27 -3.21 -7.35 -5.58
CA ASP A 27 -3.92 -8.21 -6.54
C ASP A 27 -3.28 -8.15 -7.94
N ASP A 28 -2.92 -6.95 -8.40
CA ASP A 28 -2.16 -6.71 -9.65
C ASP A 28 -0.70 -7.21 -9.60
N GLY A 29 -0.25 -7.72 -8.44
CA GLY A 29 1.05 -8.33 -8.26
C GLY A 29 2.15 -7.37 -7.81
N LEU A 30 1.82 -6.38 -6.98
CA LEU A 30 2.78 -5.48 -6.32
C LEU A 30 3.93 -6.27 -5.68
N THR A 31 5.15 -5.90 -6.04
CA THR A 31 6.35 -6.51 -5.48
C THR A 31 6.86 -5.74 -4.27
N ARG A 32 7.67 -6.42 -3.44
CA ARG A 32 8.38 -5.79 -2.31
C ARG A 32 9.16 -4.57 -2.75
N GLU A 33 9.88 -4.65 -3.88
CA GLU A 33 10.69 -3.54 -4.35
C GLU A 33 9.84 -2.34 -4.81
N GLU A 34 8.69 -2.58 -5.43
CA GLU A 34 7.75 -1.53 -5.82
C GLU A 34 7.12 -0.85 -4.60
N LEU A 35 6.71 -1.63 -3.59
CA LEU A 35 6.22 -1.06 -2.34
C LEU A 35 7.31 -0.22 -1.65
N GLN A 36 8.55 -0.68 -1.66
CA GLN A 36 9.68 0.06 -1.08
C GLN A 36 9.90 1.40 -1.80
N GLU A 37 9.82 1.44 -3.13
CA GLU A 37 9.91 2.68 -3.90
C GLU A 37 8.73 3.61 -3.63
N ASN A 38 7.51 3.08 -3.48
CA ASN A 38 6.33 3.85 -3.10
C ASN A 38 6.51 4.48 -1.70
N ILE A 39 7.06 3.74 -0.73
CA ILE A 39 7.39 4.25 0.61
C ILE A 39 8.43 5.37 0.52
N LYS A 40 9.51 5.21 -0.26
CA LYS A 40 10.51 6.28 -0.44
C LYS A 40 9.89 7.54 -1.04
N ARG A 41 9.00 7.40 -2.02
CA ARG A 41 8.36 8.54 -2.71
C ARG A 41 7.32 9.26 -1.85
N ARG A 42 6.51 8.51 -1.09
CA ARG A 42 5.43 9.05 -0.24
C ARG A 42 5.33 8.27 1.08
N PRO A 43 6.27 8.48 2.02
CA PRO A 43 6.33 7.72 3.27
C PRO A 43 5.08 7.92 4.14
N GLN A 44 4.47 9.09 4.08
CA GLN A 44 3.24 9.42 4.81
C GLN A 44 2.00 8.66 4.32
N VAL A 45 2.01 8.15 3.08
CA VAL A 45 0.90 7.37 2.50
C VAL A 45 1.20 5.88 2.63
N TRP A 46 2.39 5.46 2.20
CA TRP A 46 2.71 4.05 2.05
C TRP A 46 3.48 3.44 3.21
N GLY A 47 4.08 4.27 4.08
CA GLY A 47 4.94 3.80 5.18
C GLY A 47 4.22 2.87 6.16
N ARG A 48 2.91 3.05 6.34
CA ARG A 48 2.07 2.16 7.15
C ARG A 48 2.01 0.72 6.64
N PHE A 49 2.34 0.49 5.38
CA PHE A 49 2.39 -0.82 4.76
C PHE A 49 3.80 -1.43 4.75
N ALA A 50 4.82 -0.78 5.33
CA ALA A 50 6.19 -1.29 5.36
C ALA A 50 6.30 -2.70 5.96
N ARG A 51 5.44 -3.04 6.94
CA ARG A 51 5.35 -4.39 7.52
C ARG A 51 4.98 -5.50 6.53
N PHE A 52 4.40 -5.15 5.37
CA PHE A 52 4.04 -6.11 4.33
C PHE A 52 5.19 -6.36 3.35
N LEU A 53 6.31 -5.63 3.44
CA LEU A 53 7.45 -5.83 2.54
C LEU A 53 7.95 -7.29 2.55
N GLU A 54 7.95 -7.94 3.69
CA GLU A 54 8.38 -9.34 3.82
C GLU A 54 7.35 -10.36 3.32
N GLN A 55 6.10 -9.94 3.12
CA GLN A 55 5.00 -10.78 2.64
C GLN A 55 4.81 -10.69 1.12
N LEU A 56 5.32 -9.62 0.51
CA LEU A 56 5.21 -9.42 -0.94
C LEU A 56 6.27 -10.22 -1.70
N PRO A 57 5.94 -10.73 -2.90
CA PRO A 57 6.91 -11.39 -3.74
C PRO A 57 8.01 -10.42 -4.15
N SER A 58 9.23 -10.92 -4.29
CA SER A 58 10.29 -10.15 -4.92
C SER A 58 10.10 -10.15 -6.43
N LYS A 59 10.41 -9.04 -7.09
CA LYS A 59 10.42 -8.97 -8.57
C LYS A 59 11.37 -9.99 -9.22
N TYR A 60 12.33 -10.52 -8.46
CA TYR A 60 13.26 -11.57 -8.91
C TYR A 60 12.65 -12.98 -8.81
N ASP A 61 11.64 -13.18 -7.97
CA ASP A 61 10.93 -14.46 -7.81
C ASP A 61 9.99 -14.76 -9.00
N LYS A 62 9.48 -13.71 -9.65
CA LYS A 62 8.65 -13.80 -10.86
C LYS A 62 9.36 -14.47 -12.07
N LYS A 63 10.66 -14.75 -12.00
CA LYS A 63 11.42 -15.42 -13.07
C LYS A 63 11.41 -16.95 -13.01
N SER A 64 10.81 -17.57 -11.99
CA SER A 64 10.87 -19.03 -11.81
C SER A 64 9.65 -19.79 -12.34
N LYS A 65 8.73 -19.15 -13.08
CA LYS A 65 7.50 -19.79 -13.59
C LYS A 65 7.33 -19.76 -15.11
N THR A 66 8.45 -19.86 -15.84
CA THR A 66 8.46 -20.19 -17.28
C THR A 66 9.62 -21.15 -17.54
N ALA A 67 9.39 -22.43 -17.26
CA ALA A 67 10.18 -23.54 -17.77
C ALA A 67 9.22 -24.56 -18.36
#